data_AF-A0A2V8NB24-F1
#
_entry.id   AF-A0A2V8NB24-F1
#
_cell.length_a   1.000
_cell.length_b   1.000
_cell.length_c   1.000
_cell.angle_alpha   90.00
_cell.angle_beta   90.00
_cell.angle_gamma   90.00
#
_symmetry.space_group_name_H-M   'P 1'
#
loop_
_entity.id
_entity.type
_entity.pdbx_description
1 polymer ?
#
loop_
_entity_poly.entity_id
_entity_poly.type
_entity_poly.pdbx_seq_one_letter_code
_entity_poly.pdbx_strand_id
1 'polypeptide(L)'
;PETKVEIALSDFNAGALPMSNGLSRLQSRFLAEPEKAEEVFKHEGAFDTEEADEAGLITFAPDDLDWEDEIRVAIEERTSLSPDALTGMEASLRFAGPETLDTKIYGRLTAWQNWIFQRPNAVGPEGALTNYGKPTQPHFDYKRT
;
A
#
# COMPACT_ATOMS: atom_id res chain seq x y z
N PRO A 1 -14.02 -26.25 6.79
CA PRO A 1 -14.38 -25.41 7.94
C PRO A 1 -15.88 -25.50 8.28
N GLU A 2 -16.24 -25.76 9.55
CA GLU A 2 -17.65 -25.85 10.00
C GLU A 2 -18.35 -24.48 10.11
N THR A 3 -17.62 -23.36 9.96
CA THR A 3 -18.17 -22.01 10.01
C THR A 3 -18.24 -21.42 8.60
N LYS A 4 -19.45 -21.03 8.16
CA LYS A 4 -19.66 -20.30 6.91
C LYS A 4 -18.96 -18.94 7.01
N VAL A 5 -18.04 -18.66 6.11
CA VAL A 5 -17.37 -17.36 5.96
C VAL A 5 -17.91 -16.71 4.71
N GLU A 6 -18.31 -15.44 4.82
CA GLU A 6 -18.89 -14.69 3.71
C GLU A 6 -18.38 -13.25 3.72
N ILE A 7 -18.33 -12.63 2.54
CA ILE A 7 -18.05 -11.20 2.38
C ILE A 7 -19.36 -10.49 2.05
N ALA A 8 -19.77 -9.56 2.90
CA ALA A 8 -20.93 -8.70 2.65
C ALA A 8 -20.47 -7.27 2.34
N LEU A 9 -21.11 -6.66 1.35
CA LEU A 9 -20.88 -5.26 0.98
C LEU A 9 -21.97 -4.36 1.54
N SER A 10 -21.62 -3.10 1.71
CA SER A 10 -22.51 -2.03 2.11
C SER A 10 -22.17 -0.75 1.35
N ASP A 11 -22.99 0.29 1.49
CA ASP A 11 -22.75 1.61 0.89
C ASP A 11 -21.37 2.20 1.26
N PHE A 12 -20.79 1.78 2.39
CA PHE A 12 -19.44 2.21 2.79
C PHE A 12 -18.36 1.75 1.80
N ASN A 13 -18.54 0.59 1.18
CA ASN A 13 -17.60 0.03 0.22
C ASN A 13 -17.62 0.79 -1.12
N ALA A 14 -18.74 1.45 -1.44
CA ALA A 14 -18.99 2.13 -2.72
C ALA A 14 -18.41 3.56 -2.80
N GLY A 15 -17.88 4.12 -1.71
CA GLY A 15 -17.23 5.44 -1.76
C GLY A 15 -17.33 6.30 -0.51
N ALA A 16 -17.99 5.86 0.56
CA ALA A 16 -18.09 6.66 1.79
C ALA A 16 -16.75 6.88 2.49
N LEU A 17 -15.77 6.00 2.24
CA LEU A 17 -14.43 6.03 2.84
C LEU A 17 -13.34 6.00 1.75
N PRO A 18 -13.19 7.09 0.98
CA PRO A 18 -12.23 7.13 -0.11
C PRO A 18 -10.79 7.06 0.41
N MET A 19 -9.92 6.50 -0.40
CA MET A 19 -8.47 6.58 -0.25
C MET A 19 -7.99 7.97 -0.65
N SER A 20 -6.73 8.29 -0.34
CA SER A 20 -6.12 9.59 -0.69
C SER A 20 -6.07 9.86 -2.20
N ASN A 21 -6.15 8.82 -3.05
CA ASN A 21 -6.25 8.96 -4.51
C ASN A 21 -7.68 9.32 -4.99
N GLY A 22 -8.65 9.45 -4.08
CA GLY A 22 -10.05 9.78 -4.38
C GLY A 22 -10.93 8.60 -4.75
N LEU A 23 -10.38 7.38 -4.79
CA LEU A 23 -11.12 6.14 -5.11
C LEU A 23 -11.53 5.41 -3.83
N SER A 24 -12.63 4.65 -3.89
CA SER A 24 -12.83 3.57 -2.90
C SER A 24 -11.75 2.49 -3.04
N ARG A 25 -11.60 1.65 -2.01
CA ARG A 25 -10.65 0.52 -2.05
C ARG A 25 -11.02 -0.51 -3.12
N LEU A 26 -12.31 -0.75 -3.35
CA LEU A 26 -12.75 -1.67 -4.40
C LEU A 26 -12.51 -1.10 -5.80
N GLN A 27 -12.74 0.19 -6.01
CA GLN A 27 -12.36 0.85 -7.27
C GLN A 27 -10.85 0.80 -7.49
N SER A 28 -10.03 1.00 -6.45
CA SER A 28 -8.57 0.87 -6.56
C SER A 28 -8.13 -0.59 -6.83
N ARG A 29 -8.86 -1.57 -6.30
CA ARG A 29 -8.60 -3.00 -6.56
C ARG A 29 -8.85 -3.37 -8.01
N PHE A 30 -9.94 -2.86 -8.60
CA PHE A 30 -10.31 -3.07 -10.00
C PHE A 30 -9.87 -1.91 -10.90
N LEU A 31 -8.72 -1.29 -10.62
CA LEU A 31 -8.29 -0.09 -11.33
C LEU A 31 -8.17 -0.27 -12.86
N ALA A 32 -7.80 -1.48 -13.30
CA ALA A 32 -7.68 -1.82 -14.72
C ALA A 32 -9.00 -2.27 -15.37
N GLU A 33 -10.00 -2.64 -14.56
CA GLU A 33 -11.29 -3.21 -14.98
C GLU A 33 -12.43 -2.57 -14.15
N PRO A 34 -12.63 -1.24 -14.24
CA PRO A 34 -13.55 -0.52 -13.36
C PRO A 34 -15.00 -1.04 -13.41
N GLU A 35 -15.41 -1.65 -14.51
CA GLU A 35 -16.70 -2.34 -14.66
C GLU A 35 -16.91 -3.46 -13.63
N LYS A 36 -15.85 -4.19 -13.24
CA LYS A 36 -15.94 -5.23 -12.21
C LYS A 36 -16.32 -4.65 -10.85
N ALA A 37 -15.83 -3.45 -10.54
CA ALA A 37 -16.25 -2.77 -9.30
C ALA A 37 -17.75 -2.47 -9.32
N GLU A 38 -18.29 -2.02 -10.46
CA GLU A 38 -19.74 -1.76 -10.59
C GLU A 38 -20.58 -3.03 -10.49
N GLU A 39 -20.13 -4.15 -11.07
CA GLU A 39 -20.79 -5.45 -10.97
C GLU A 39 -20.83 -5.93 -9.52
N VAL A 40 -19.69 -5.85 -8.83
CA VAL A 40 -19.56 -6.18 -7.41
C VAL A 40 -20.49 -5.31 -6.55
N PHE A 41 -20.63 -4.01 -6.84
CA PHE A 41 -21.56 -3.14 -6.10
C PHE A 41 -23.04 -3.42 -6.35
N LYS A 42 -23.38 -4.05 -7.48
CA LYS A 42 -24.76 -4.43 -7.83
C LYS A 42 -25.13 -5.83 -7.31
N HIS A 43 -24.16 -6.58 -6.79
CA HIS A 43 -24.40 -7.90 -6.23
C HIS A 43 -25.35 -7.83 -5.02
N GLU A 44 -26.36 -8.70 -5.01
CA GLU A 44 -27.30 -8.82 -3.91
C GLU A 44 -26.88 -9.95 -2.97
N GLY A 45 -26.84 -9.67 -1.66
CA GLY A 45 -26.43 -10.66 -0.66
C GLY A 45 -24.93 -10.72 -0.43
N ALA A 46 -24.51 -11.71 0.35
CA ALA A 46 -23.11 -11.94 0.67
C ALA A 46 -22.50 -12.89 -0.35
N PHE A 47 -21.20 -12.73 -0.60
CA PHE A 47 -20.40 -13.65 -1.40
C PHE A 47 -19.90 -14.77 -0.49
N ASP A 48 -20.14 -16.01 -0.88
CA ASP A 48 -19.40 -17.12 -0.29
C ASP A 48 -17.92 -17.12 -0.76
N THR A 49 -17.14 -18.10 -0.31
CA THR A 49 -15.72 -18.17 -0.59
C THR A 49 -15.41 -18.29 -2.09
N GLU A 50 -16.16 -19.10 -2.83
CA GLU A 50 -15.92 -19.35 -4.27
C GLU A 50 -16.36 -18.11 -5.07
N GLU A 51 -17.55 -17.57 -4.76
CA GLU A 51 -18.05 -16.35 -5.37
C GLU A 51 -17.11 -15.16 -5.13
N ALA A 52 -16.52 -15.05 -3.93
CA ALA A 52 -15.56 -13.99 -3.61
C ALA A 52 -14.24 -14.12 -4.38
N ASP A 53 -13.77 -15.34 -4.64
CA ASP A 53 -12.56 -15.58 -5.42
C ASP A 53 -12.79 -15.27 -6.90
N GLU A 54 -13.91 -15.77 -7.46
CA GLU A 54 -14.31 -15.53 -8.86
C GLU A 54 -14.59 -14.04 -9.13
N ALA A 55 -15.27 -13.35 -8.21
CA ALA A 55 -15.49 -11.91 -8.28
C ALA A 55 -14.19 -11.12 -8.08
N GLY A 56 -13.10 -11.80 -7.70
CA GLY A 56 -11.82 -11.18 -7.42
C GLY A 56 -11.91 -10.21 -6.26
N LEU A 57 -12.62 -10.54 -5.18
CA LEU A 57 -12.66 -9.78 -3.92
C LEU A 57 -11.53 -10.17 -2.97
N ILE A 58 -11.04 -11.41 -3.09
CA ILE A 58 -9.93 -11.97 -2.32
C ILE A 58 -8.75 -12.32 -3.22
N THR A 59 -7.60 -12.62 -2.63
CA THR A 59 -6.38 -12.95 -3.40
C THR A 59 -6.31 -14.43 -3.76
N PHE A 60 -6.75 -15.29 -2.84
CA PHE A 60 -6.89 -16.73 -3.00
C PHE A 60 -7.70 -17.30 -1.82
N ALA A 61 -8.26 -18.49 -1.98
CA ALA A 61 -9.00 -19.23 -0.95
C ALA A 61 -8.47 -20.67 -0.81
N PRO A 62 -7.45 -20.92 0.04
CA PRO A 62 -6.94 -22.27 0.24
C PRO A 62 -7.95 -23.10 1.05
N ASP A 63 -7.97 -24.41 0.82
CA ASP A 63 -8.80 -25.31 1.61
C ASP A 63 -8.22 -25.54 3.02
N ASP A 64 -8.94 -26.29 3.87
CA ASP A 64 -8.49 -26.55 5.24
C ASP A 64 -7.16 -27.30 5.34
N LEU A 65 -6.80 -28.08 4.30
CA LEU A 65 -5.57 -28.87 4.30
C LEU A 65 -4.36 -27.99 4.00
N ASP A 66 -4.52 -27.04 3.08
CA ASP A 66 -3.44 -26.17 2.63
C ASP A 66 -3.35 -24.85 3.43
N TRP A 67 -4.42 -24.45 4.14
CA TRP A 67 -4.52 -23.16 4.83
C TRP A 67 -3.33 -22.85 5.73
N GLU A 68 -2.96 -23.77 6.63
CA GLU A 68 -1.88 -23.51 7.60
C GLU A 68 -0.53 -23.32 6.92
N ASP A 69 -0.25 -24.09 5.87
CA ASP A 69 1.03 -24.03 5.17
C ASP A 69 1.12 -22.83 4.23
N GLU A 70 0.11 -22.57 3.42
CA GLU A 70 0.11 -21.44 2.47
C GLU A 70 0.16 -20.09 3.18
N ILE A 71 -0.63 -19.90 4.25
CA ILE A 71 -0.61 -18.65 5.02
C ILE A 71 0.71 -18.48 5.76
N ARG A 72 1.25 -19.57 6.34
CA ARG A 72 2.56 -19.53 7.02
C ARG A 72 3.67 -19.16 6.04
N VAL A 73 3.72 -19.79 4.87
CA VAL A 73 4.71 -19.48 3.83
C VAL A 73 4.62 -18.03 3.40
N ALA A 74 3.41 -17.51 3.12
CA ALA A 74 3.23 -16.11 2.74
C ALA A 74 3.74 -15.12 3.82
N ILE A 75 3.56 -15.44 5.11
CA ILE A 75 4.07 -14.64 6.22
C ILE A 75 5.60 -14.78 6.35
N GLU A 76 6.14 -16.00 6.26
CA GLU A 76 7.57 -16.26 6.31
C GLU A 76 8.30 -15.50 5.19
N GLU A 77 7.81 -15.60 3.96
CA GLU A 77 8.32 -14.85 2.81
C GLU A 77 8.31 -13.35 3.09
N ARG A 78 7.20 -12.82 3.59
CA ARG A 78 7.07 -11.41 3.94
C ARG A 78 8.10 -10.95 4.98
N THR A 79 8.41 -11.79 5.96
CA THR A 79 9.43 -11.49 6.98
C THR A 79 10.88 -11.66 6.49
N SER A 80 11.08 -12.44 5.42
CA SER A 80 12.40 -12.69 4.85
C SER A 80 12.87 -11.59 3.89
N LEU A 81 11.95 -10.78 3.36
CA LEU A 81 12.25 -9.73 2.37
C LEU A 81 12.70 -8.42 3.04
N SER A 82 13.46 -7.62 2.28
CA SER A 82 13.90 -6.29 2.76
C SER A 82 12.69 -5.40 3.09
N PRO A 83 12.59 -4.85 4.31
CA PRO A 83 11.48 -3.97 4.68
C PRO A 83 11.46 -2.69 3.84
N ASP A 84 12.62 -2.19 3.40
CA ASP A 84 12.73 -1.01 2.55
C ASP A 84 12.12 -1.27 1.17
N ALA A 85 12.42 -2.44 0.60
CA ALA A 85 11.89 -2.85 -0.70
C ALA A 85 10.36 -3.08 -0.63
N LEU A 86 9.88 -3.76 0.42
CA LEU A 86 8.46 -3.98 0.63
C LEU A 86 7.68 -2.68 0.79
N THR A 87 8.22 -1.72 1.54
CA THR A 87 7.61 -0.39 1.70
C THR A 87 7.48 0.34 0.36
N GLY A 88 8.54 0.32 -0.47
CA GLY A 88 8.50 0.93 -1.80
C GLY A 88 7.52 0.23 -2.75
N MET A 89 7.49 -1.10 -2.71
CA MET A 89 6.55 -1.92 -3.49
C MET A 89 5.10 -1.61 -3.12
N GLU A 90 4.76 -1.60 -1.83
CA GLU A 90 3.40 -1.31 -1.35
C GLU A 90 2.96 0.12 -1.65
N ALA A 91 3.85 1.09 -1.51
CA ALA A 91 3.55 2.47 -1.87
C ALA A 91 3.16 2.59 -3.36
N SER A 92 3.84 1.82 -4.22
CA SER A 92 3.58 1.81 -5.66
C SER A 92 2.30 1.03 -6.03
N LEU A 93 2.10 -0.15 -5.43
CA LEU A 93 0.97 -1.03 -5.76
C LEU A 93 -0.35 -0.52 -5.20
N ARG A 94 -0.36 0.05 -3.98
CA ARG A 94 -1.61 0.49 -3.32
C ARG A 94 -2.11 1.84 -3.82
N PHE A 95 -1.21 2.71 -4.27
CA PHE A 95 -1.53 4.05 -4.77
C PHE A 95 -1.26 4.14 -6.28
N ALA A 96 -1.69 3.12 -7.02
CA ALA A 96 -1.64 3.13 -8.47
C ALA A 96 -2.71 4.07 -9.06
N GLY A 97 -2.45 4.57 -10.27
CA GLY A 97 -3.42 5.35 -11.04
C GLY A 97 -3.49 6.83 -10.65
N PRO A 98 -4.67 7.37 -10.23
CA PRO A 98 -4.86 8.80 -10.01
C PRO A 98 -3.95 9.40 -8.94
N GLU A 99 -3.47 10.62 -9.21
CA GLU A 99 -2.61 11.39 -8.30
C GLU A 99 -3.34 12.68 -7.84
N THR A 100 -3.53 12.82 -6.54
CA THR A 100 -4.13 13.98 -5.87
C THR A 100 -3.07 14.84 -5.18
N LEU A 101 -3.50 15.89 -4.47
CA LEU A 101 -2.59 16.64 -3.59
C LEU A 101 -1.98 15.71 -2.52
N ASP A 102 -2.82 14.90 -1.86
CA ASP A 102 -2.42 14.02 -0.78
C ASP A 102 -1.44 12.94 -1.26
N THR A 103 -1.72 12.27 -2.38
CA THR A 103 -0.80 11.25 -2.92
C THR A 103 0.52 11.87 -3.38
N LYS A 104 0.52 13.12 -3.87
CA LYS A 104 1.77 13.86 -4.17
C LYS A 104 2.56 14.21 -2.91
N ILE A 105 1.89 14.50 -1.80
CA ILE A 105 2.53 14.74 -0.50
C ILE A 105 3.17 13.42 -0.01
N TYR A 106 2.43 12.33 0.06
CA TYR A 106 2.92 11.05 0.59
C TYR A 106 3.83 10.27 -0.37
N GLY A 107 3.69 10.49 -1.67
CA GLY A 107 4.54 9.94 -2.72
C GLY A 107 5.69 10.88 -3.04
N ARG A 108 5.50 11.76 -4.03
CA ARG A 108 6.56 12.61 -4.59
C ARG A 108 7.34 13.40 -3.53
N LEU A 109 6.66 14.16 -2.68
CA LEU A 109 7.34 15.01 -1.70
C LEU A 109 8.03 14.16 -0.62
N THR A 110 7.29 13.23 0.00
CA THR A 110 7.81 12.42 1.11
C THR A 110 8.91 11.46 0.67
N ALA A 111 8.83 10.83 -0.50
CA ALA A 111 9.89 9.94 -0.99
C ALA A 111 11.21 10.69 -1.23
N TRP A 112 11.17 11.88 -1.84
CA TRP A 112 12.35 12.72 -1.99
C TRP A 112 12.89 13.21 -0.64
N GLN A 113 12.00 13.54 0.29
CA GLN A 113 12.42 13.94 1.63
C GLN A 113 13.07 12.79 2.41
N ASN A 114 12.53 11.57 2.30
CA ASN A 114 13.11 10.37 2.91
C ASN A 114 14.51 10.10 2.37
N TRP A 115 14.71 10.26 1.06
CA TRP A 115 16.04 10.15 0.44
C TRP A 115 17.01 11.22 0.96
N ILE A 116 16.56 12.46 1.15
CA ILE A 116 17.39 13.53 1.74
C ILE A 116 17.74 13.19 3.20
N PHE A 117 16.78 12.70 3.99
CA PHE A 117 16.95 12.43 5.42
C PHE A 117 17.87 11.27 5.75
N GLN A 118 18.18 10.41 4.79
CA GLN A 118 19.12 9.31 4.99
C GLN A 118 20.56 9.68 4.58
N ARG A 119 20.82 10.91 4.09
CA ARG A 119 22.11 11.31 3.52
C ARG A 119 22.95 12.22 4.44
N PRO A 120 24.29 12.12 4.38
CA PRO A 120 25.20 12.86 5.26
C PRO A 120 25.04 14.39 5.20
N ASN A 121 24.74 14.96 4.04
CA ASN A 121 24.55 16.41 3.90
C ASN A 121 23.45 16.95 4.83
N ALA A 122 22.40 16.17 5.10
CA ALA A 122 21.31 16.58 6.00
C ALA A 122 21.59 16.21 7.46
N VAL A 123 21.84 14.92 7.72
CA VAL A 123 21.84 14.34 9.08
C VAL A 123 23.21 13.88 9.59
N GLY A 124 24.28 14.03 8.80
CA GLY A 124 25.63 13.59 9.16
C GLY A 124 26.25 14.39 10.32
N PRO A 125 27.40 13.95 10.86
CA PRO A 125 28.09 14.64 11.95
C PRO A 125 28.42 16.12 11.66
N GLU A 126 28.74 16.42 10.40
CA GLU A 126 28.96 17.78 9.88
C GLU A 126 27.85 18.23 8.91
N GLY A 127 26.68 17.59 8.97
CA GLY A 127 25.52 17.91 8.13
C GLY A 127 24.81 19.19 8.55
N ALA A 128 23.85 19.63 7.72
CA ALA A 128 23.11 20.88 7.92
C ALA A 128 22.34 20.90 9.25
N LEU A 129 21.61 19.83 9.58
CA LEU A 129 20.81 19.78 10.82
C LEU A 129 21.70 19.76 12.06
N THR A 130 22.80 19.01 12.03
CA THR A 130 23.74 18.90 13.15
C THR A 130 24.51 20.19 13.43
N ASN A 131 24.74 21.03 12.41
CA ASN A 131 25.41 22.32 12.54
C ASN A 131 24.49 23.48 12.93
N TYR A 132 23.17 23.27 12.93
CA TYR A 132 22.24 24.33 13.29
C TYR A 132 22.53 24.85 14.72
N GLY A 133 22.78 26.16 14.83
CA GLY A 133 23.11 26.83 16.10
C GLY A 133 24.56 26.71 16.58
N LYS A 134 25.45 26.03 15.83
CA LYS A 134 26.89 25.95 16.15
C LYS A 134 27.67 27.05 15.43
N PRO A 135 28.87 27.45 15.93
CA PRO A 135 29.75 28.40 15.24
C PRO A 135 30.50 27.79 14.04
N THR A 136 30.13 26.58 13.62
CA THR A 136 30.74 25.82 12.51
C THR A 136 29.82 25.81 11.29
N GLN A 137 30.40 25.66 10.10
CA GLN A 137 29.65 25.54 8.85
C GLN A 137 29.46 24.05 8.48
N PRO A 138 28.33 23.67 7.88
CA PRO A 138 28.15 22.32 7.39
C PRO A 138 29.07 22.02 6.19
N HIS A 139 29.49 20.76 6.07
CA HIS A 139 30.30 20.27 4.96
C HIS A 139 29.42 19.41 4.03
N PHE A 140 29.36 19.79 2.75
CA PHE A 140 28.49 19.15 1.77
C PHE A 140 29.29 18.42 0.67
N ASP A 141 28.80 17.24 0.30
CA ASP A 141 29.11 16.66 -1.01
C ASP A 141 28.28 17.37 -2.08
N TYR A 142 28.95 18.05 -3.01
CA TYR A 142 28.35 18.82 -4.10
C TYR A 142 28.08 17.99 -5.35
N LYS A 143 28.46 16.71 -5.38
CA LYS A 143 28.15 15.81 -6.49
C LYS A 143 26.65 15.56 -6.57
N ARG A 144 26.07 15.76 -7.75
CA ARG A 144 24.65 15.47 -8.03
C ARG A 144 24.44 13.96 -8.22
N THR A 145 23.22 13.51 -7.93
CA THR A 145 22.70 12.13 -8.13
C THR A 145 21.46 12.17 -8.99
#